data_AF-A0A2T5K130-F1
#
_entry.id   AF-A0A2T5K130-F1
#
_cell.length_a   1.000
_cell.length_b   1.000
_cell.length_c   1.000
_cell.angle_alpha   90.00
_cell.angle_beta   90.00
_cell.angle_gamma   90.00
#
_symmetry.space_group_name_H-M   'P 1'
#
loop_
_entity.id
_entity.type
_entity.pdbx_description
1 polymer ?
#
loop_
_entity_poly.entity_id
_entity_poly.type
_entity_poly.pdbx_seq_one_letter_code
_entity_poly.pdbx_strand_id
1 'polypeptide(L)'
;MSAPTSRRSRQYLRWFGFIAALAWLSSCSILPSETIAIYQLPPSSIVPATAPDRLPLTLHIAKGDSSRVTDSQRVLILNQDNRISAYKSVRWSDPPPVLLRNQLASAFRADGRLSLVSDSNPNLTRDLELSGDLDAFHVEHSAGTTVAVVRFYAVLAQPARNRILAARGFESRQPVNGKGMPEVVAAFGKGADEVGREIIGWTIQHGNSMQAGGNEMPASAGRTNPPEEKP
;
A
#
# COMPACT_ATOMS: atom_id res chain seq x y z
N MET A 1 47.43 -82.53 -4.47
CA MET A 1 47.49 -81.05 -4.46
C MET A 1 46.06 -80.53 -4.40
N SER A 2 45.61 -80.10 -3.21
CA SER A 2 44.22 -79.71 -2.95
C SER A 2 44.09 -78.19 -2.94
N ALA A 3 43.15 -77.65 -3.71
CA ALA A 3 42.94 -76.21 -3.89
C ALA A 3 42.24 -75.55 -2.68
N PRO A 4 42.58 -74.29 -2.32
CA PRO A 4 41.96 -73.59 -1.20
C PRO A 4 40.59 -72.97 -1.54
N THR A 5 39.78 -72.86 -0.50
CA THR A 5 38.35 -72.57 -0.48
C THR A 5 38.00 -71.10 -0.77
N SER A 6 37.41 -70.83 -1.94
CA SER A 6 36.96 -69.50 -2.41
C SER A 6 35.68 -68.95 -1.78
N ARG A 7 35.21 -69.53 -0.67
CA ARG A 7 33.86 -69.28 -0.14
C ARG A 7 33.74 -67.98 0.66
N ARG A 8 34.83 -67.51 1.29
CA ARG A 8 34.82 -66.30 2.15
C ARG A 8 34.80 -64.99 1.36
N SER A 9 35.49 -64.90 0.21
CA SER A 9 35.58 -63.66 -0.58
C SER A 9 34.25 -63.25 -1.21
N ARG A 10 33.42 -64.22 -1.62
CA ARG A 10 32.06 -63.99 -2.13
C ARG A 10 31.12 -63.40 -1.08
N GLN A 11 31.38 -63.61 0.21
CA GLN A 11 30.52 -63.13 1.29
C GLN A 11 30.77 -61.64 1.59
N TYR A 12 32.03 -61.19 1.55
CA TYR A 12 32.38 -59.77 1.70
C TYR A 12 31.88 -58.91 0.53
N LEU A 13 31.90 -59.44 -0.70
CA LEU A 13 31.41 -58.72 -1.88
C LEU A 13 29.89 -58.51 -1.86
N ARG A 14 29.12 -59.47 -1.33
CA ARG A 14 27.67 -59.34 -1.14
C ARG A 14 27.32 -58.35 -0.03
N TRP A 15 28.13 -58.28 1.01
CA TRP A 15 27.93 -57.35 2.13
C TRP A 15 28.25 -55.90 1.74
N PHE A 16 29.34 -55.68 0.98
CA PHE A 16 29.65 -54.36 0.41
C PHE A 16 28.56 -53.86 -0.54
N GLY A 17 27.98 -54.74 -1.37
CA GLY A 17 26.85 -54.38 -2.23
C GLY A 17 25.59 -53.97 -1.45
N PHE A 18 25.34 -54.60 -0.29
CA PHE A 18 24.18 -54.29 0.54
C PHE A 18 24.33 -52.94 1.27
N ILE A 19 25.53 -52.61 1.75
CA ILE A 19 25.82 -51.30 2.38
C ILE A 19 25.77 -50.18 1.34
N ALA A 20 26.33 -50.40 0.14
CA ALA A 20 26.22 -49.45 -0.97
C ALA A 20 24.76 -49.23 -1.39
N ALA A 21 23.94 -50.27 -1.45
CA ALA A 21 22.51 -50.13 -1.75
C ALA A 21 21.76 -49.32 -0.69
N LEU A 22 22.02 -49.54 0.61
CA LEU A 22 21.38 -48.77 1.70
C LEU A 22 21.73 -47.27 1.68
N ALA A 23 22.96 -46.90 1.28
CA ALA A 23 23.38 -45.51 1.19
C ALA A 23 22.64 -44.72 0.08
N TRP A 24 22.10 -45.41 -0.93
CA TRP A 24 21.35 -44.77 -2.02
C TRP A 24 19.89 -44.47 -1.66
N LEU A 25 19.34 -45.06 -0.59
CA LEU A 25 17.97 -44.74 -0.14
C LEU A 25 17.87 -43.45 0.70
N SER A 26 18.98 -42.84 1.12
CA SER A 26 18.99 -41.63 1.94
C SER A 26 18.95 -40.31 1.15
N SER A 27 18.94 -40.34 -0.19
CA SER A 27 19.03 -39.12 -1.00
C SER A 27 17.70 -38.42 -1.28
N CYS A 28 16.56 -38.98 -0.86
CA CYS A 28 15.25 -38.37 -1.07
C CYS A 28 14.72 -37.72 0.22
N SER A 29 15.49 -36.80 0.81
CA SER A 29 14.93 -35.88 1.81
C SER A 29 14.27 -34.73 1.05
N ILE A 30 13.01 -34.93 0.67
CA ILE A 30 12.17 -33.91 0.05
C ILE A 30 11.81 -32.93 1.17
N LEU A 31 12.54 -31.84 1.28
CA LEU A 31 12.18 -30.77 2.22
C LEU A 31 10.82 -30.22 1.79
N PRO A 32 9.83 -30.13 2.69
CA PRO A 32 8.59 -29.45 2.36
C PRO A 32 8.91 -27.98 2.07
N SER A 33 8.64 -27.53 0.84
CA SER A 33 8.64 -26.10 0.53
C SER A 33 7.51 -25.44 1.31
N GLU A 34 7.82 -24.64 2.32
CA GLU A 34 6.81 -23.83 3.00
C GLU A 34 6.21 -22.84 1.99
N THR A 35 4.95 -23.05 1.60
CA THR A 35 4.24 -22.16 0.68
C THR A 35 3.98 -20.83 1.39
N ILE A 36 4.56 -19.75 0.86
CA ILE A 36 4.32 -18.39 1.36
C ILE A 36 2.96 -17.92 0.84
N ALA A 37 2.03 -17.58 1.73
CA ALA A 37 0.75 -16.99 1.34
C ALA A 37 0.93 -15.51 0.98
N ILE A 38 0.32 -15.09 -0.13
CA ILE A 38 0.38 -13.72 -0.64
C ILE A 38 -0.98 -13.08 -0.45
N TYR A 39 -1.01 -11.91 0.20
CA TYR A 39 -2.22 -11.16 0.48
C TYR A 39 -2.19 -9.80 -0.22
N GLN A 40 -3.35 -9.36 -0.66
CA GLN A 40 -3.60 -7.98 -1.11
C GLN A 40 -4.53 -7.29 -0.11
N LEU A 41 -4.62 -5.97 -0.16
CA LEU A 41 -5.70 -5.28 0.54
C LEU A 41 -7.05 -5.69 -0.05
N PRO A 42 -8.10 -5.84 0.78
CA PRO A 42 -9.46 -5.96 0.29
C PRO A 42 -9.80 -4.75 -0.60
N PRO A 43 -10.62 -4.93 -1.66
CA PRO A 43 -11.10 -3.82 -2.47
C PRO A 43 -11.74 -2.74 -1.59
N SER A 44 -11.54 -1.48 -1.96
CA SER A 44 -12.10 -0.34 -1.23
C SER A 44 -13.62 -0.44 -1.16
N SER A 45 -14.19 -0.32 0.04
CA SER A 45 -15.63 -0.30 0.27
C SER A 45 -16.22 1.12 0.22
N ILE A 46 -15.47 2.10 -0.31
CA ILE A 46 -15.94 3.47 -0.50
C ILE A 46 -16.96 3.49 -1.65
N VAL A 47 -18.09 4.14 -1.38
CA VAL A 47 -19.25 4.23 -2.26
C VAL A 47 -19.27 5.62 -2.92
N PRO A 48 -19.85 5.77 -4.14
CA PRO A 48 -19.99 7.08 -4.78
C PRO A 48 -20.61 8.12 -3.87
N ALA A 49 -20.08 9.34 -3.94
CA ALA A 49 -20.65 10.47 -3.22
C ALA A 49 -22.04 10.79 -3.78
N THR A 50 -22.99 11.13 -2.90
CA THR A 50 -24.35 11.55 -3.29
C THR A 50 -24.39 13.01 -3.81
N ALA A 51 -23.24 13.69 -3.87
CA ALA A 51 -23.16 15.12 -4.19
C ALA A 51 -23.34 15.41 -5.69
N PRO A 52 -23.98 16.54 -6.07
CA PRO A 52 -24.35 16.82 -7.45
C PRO A 52 -23.19 17.30 -8.34
N ASP A 53 -22.16 17.92 -7.78
CA ASP A 53 -21.17 18.63 -8.60
C ASP A 53 -19.79 17.98 -8.57
N ARG A 54 -19.41 17.41 -9.72
CA ARG A 54 -18.06 16.95 -10.00
C ARG A 54 -17.15 18.16 -10.19
N LEU A 55 -16.05 18.19 -9.46
CA LEU A 55 -14.97 19.16 -9.63
C LEU A 55 -14.22 18.88 -10.95
N PRO A 56 -14.02 19.89 -11.82
CA PRO A 56 -13.24 19.77 -13.04
C PRO A 56 -11.73 19.81 -12.73
N LEU A 57 -11.31 19.01 -11.74
CA LEU A 57 -9.94 18.91 -11.27
C LEU A 57 -9.40 17.52 -11.53
N THR A 58 -8.14 17.44 -11.94
CA THR A 58 -7.39 16.19 -12.05
C THR A 58 -6.51 16.00 -10.82
N LEU A 59 -6.51 14.79 -10.26
CA LEU A 59 -5.68 14.41 -9.13
C LEU A 59 -4.68 13.34 -9.54
N HIS A 60 -3.44 13.53 -9.09
CA HIS A 60 -2.44 12.48 -9.07
C HIS A 60 -2.12 12.04 -7.66
N ILE A 61 -2.01 10.73 -7.48
CA ILE A 61 -1.65 10.12 -6.21
C ILE A 61 -0.29 9.49 -6.38
N ALA A 62 0.72 10.11 -5.78
CA ALA A 62 2.07 9.60 -5.76
C ALA A 62 2.19 8.40 -4.80
N LYS A 63 3.19 7.54 -5.03
CA LYS A 63 3.59 6.55 -4.02
C LYS A 63 4.14 7.31 -2.82
N GLY A 64 3.65 7.00 -1.62
CA GLY A 64 4.22 7.56 -0.40
C GLY A 64 5.68 7.15 -0.19
N ASP A 65 6.43 8.02 0.46
CA ASP A 65 7.72 7.69 1.05
C ASP A 65 7.51 6.87 2.32
N SER A 66 8.52 6.10 2.73
CA SER A 66 8.45 5.29 3.96
C SER A 66 9.83 4.79 4.38
N SER A 67 9.93 4.24 5.58
CA SER A 67 11.10 3.48 5.99
C SER A 67 11.35 2.27 5.06
N ARG A 68 12.60 1.80 4.96
CA ARG A 68 12.94 0.60 4.18
C ARG A 68 12.25 -0.66 4.70
N VAL A 69 11.92 -0.72 5.99
CA VAL A 69 11.24 -1.88 6.58
C VAL A 69 9.78 -1.90 6.15
N THR A 70 9.13 -0.74 6.15
CA THR A 70 7.76 -0.54 5.63
C THR A 70 7.70 -0.70 4.11
N ASP A 71 8.73 -0.30 3.37
CA ASP A 71 8.85 -0.51 1.92
C ASP A 71 9.30 -1.94 1.57
N SER A 72 8.63 -2.93 2.17
CA SER A 72 8.84 -4.35 1.90
C SER A 72 7.51 -5.07 1.86
N GLN A 73 7.45 -6.21 1.18
CA GLN A 73 6.24 -7.04 1.15
C GLN A 73 5.95 -7.74 2.49
N ARG A 74 6.70 -7.48 3.57
CA ARG A 74 6.52 -8.21 4.84
C ARG A 74 5.31 -7.67 5.59
N VAL A 75 4.52 -8.57 6.20
CA VAL A 75 3.49 -8.15 7.16
C VAL A 75 4.19 -7.87 8.49
N LEU A 76 4.30 -6.59 8.85
CA LEU A 76 5.07 -6.12 9.99
C LEU A 76 4.28 -6.20 11.31
N ILE A 77 5.02 -6.47 12.39
CA ILE A 77 4.54 -6.45 13.77
C ILE A 77 5.45 -5.50 14.56
N LEU A 78 4.87 -4.46 15.17
CA LEU A 78 5.55 -3.63 16.16
C LEU A 78 5.33 -4.25 17.55
N ASN A 79 6.42 -4.65 18.19
CA ASN A 79 6.41 -5.21 19.54
C ASN A 79 6.56 -4.10 20.58
N GLN A 80 6.18 -4.38 21.83
CA GLN A 80 6.18 -3.42 22.93
C GLN A 80 7.58 -2.88 23.29
N ASP A 81 8.65 -3.60 22.93
CA ASP A 81 10.05 -3.20 23.09
C ASP A 81 10.58 -2.37 21.90
N ASN A 82 9.69 -1.78 21.10
CA ASN A 82 9.98 -1.09 19.83
C ASN A 82 10.72 -1.97 18.81
N ARG A 83 10.66 -3.30 18.97
CA ARG A 83 11.23 -4.23 18.00
C ARG A 83 10.24 -4.43 16.87
N ILE A 84 10.70 -4.25 15.64
CA ILE A 84 9.93 -4.64 14.45
C ILE A 84 10.22 -6.11 14.15
N SER A 85 9.16 -6.90 14.03
CA SER A 85 9.20 -8.28 13.55
C SER A 85 8.27 -8.42 12.35
N ALA A 86 8.26 -9.60 11.73
CA ALA A 86 7.36 -9.86 10.62
C ALA A 86 6.89 -11.32 10.65
N TYR A 87 5.69 -11.57 10.16
CA TYR A 87 5.19 -12.93 9.97
C TYR A 87 6.11 -13.72 9.01
N LYS A 88 6.29 -15.02 9.26
CA LYS A 88 7.28 -15.85 8.56
C LYS A 88 6.81 -16.40 7.22
N SER A 89 5.54 -16.79 7.11
CA SER A 89 5.01 -17.53 5.95
C SER A 89 3.87 -16.78 5.24
N VAL A 90 3.82 -15.46 5.41
CA VAL A 90 2.89 -14.59 4.69
C VAL A 90 3.59 -13.32 4.21
N ARG A 91 3.09 -12.73 3.13
CA ARG A 91 3.54 -11.43 2.63
C ARG A 91 2.42 -10.69 1.90
N TRP A 92 2.58 -9.38 1.77
CA TRP A 92 1.81 -8.56 0.87
C TRP A 92 2.17 -8.82 -0.60
N SER A 93 1.22 -8.57 -1.51
CA SER A 93 1.43 -8.63 -2.96
C SER A 93 2.39 -7.55 -3.44
N ASP A 94 2.37 -6.39 -2.79
CA ASP A 94 3.19 -5.22 -3.06
C ASP A 94 3.61 -4.57 -1.74
N PRO A 95 4.65 -3.73 -1.72
CA PRO A 95 4.99 -2.94 -0.54
C PRO A 95 3.81 -2.06 -0.09
N PRO A 96 3.56 -1.91 1.22
CA PRO A 96 2.52 -1.06 1.79
C PRO A 96 2.35 0.34 1.17
N PRO A 97 3.42 1.11 0.83
CA PRO A 97 3.24 2.41 0.17
C PRO A 97 2.54 2.30 -1.18
N VAL A 98 2.78 1.21 -1.92
CA VAL A 98 2.11 0.92 -3.20
C VAL A 98 0.67 0.47 -2.96
N LEU A 99 0.45 -0.41 -1.98
CA LEU A 99 -0.89 -0.87 -1.61
C LEU A 99 -1.81 0.30 -1.21
N LEU A 100 -1.32 1.20 -0.35
CA LEU A 100 -2.10 2.37 0.08
C LEU A 100 -2.39 3.31 -1.10
N ARG A 101 -1.39 3.61 -1.94
CA ARG A 101 -1.59 4.44 -3.15
C ARG A 101 -2.69 3.86 -4.05
N ASN A 102 -2.63 2.56 -4.33
CA ASN A 102 -3.61 1.89 -5.18
C ASN A 102 -5.01 1.91 -4.55
N GLN A 103 -5.09 1.68 -3.23
CA GLN A 103 -6.36 1.75 -2.49
C GLN A 103 -6.95 3.16 -2.54
N LEU A 104 -6.14 4.21 -2.31
CA LEU A 104 -6.57 5.60 -2.42
C LEU A 104 -7.04 5.92 -3.84
N ALA A 105 -6.31 5.48 -4.87
CA ALA A 105 -6.72 5.70 -6.26
C ALA A 105 -8.06 5.04 -6.58
N SER A 106 -8.28 3.81 -6.12
CA SER A 106 -9.57 3.11 -6.23
C SER A 106 -10.67 3.88 -5.50
N ALA A 107 -10.41 4.30 -4.26
CA ALA A 107 -11.36 5.03 -3.43
C ALA A 107 -11.77 6.39 -4.03
N PHE A 108 -10.82 7.19 -4.53
CA PHE A 108 -11.11 8.47 -5.19
C PHE A 108 -11.89 8.27 -6.49
N ARG A 109 -11.59 7.23 -7.28
CA ARG A 109 -12.36 6.89 -8.49
C ARG A 109 -13.78 6.46 -8.14
N ALA A 110 -13.95 5.69 -7.06
CA ALA A 110 -15.26 5.27 -6.58
C ALA A 110 -16.08 6.46 -6.04
N ASP A 111 -15.47 7.39 -5.31
CA ASP A 111 -16.11 8.61 -4.81
C ASP A 111 -16.63 9.51 -5.95
N GLY A 112 -15.85 9.67 -7.02
CA GLY A 112 -16.31 10.22 -8.30
C GLY A 112 -16.44 11.76 -8.38
N ARG A 113 -16.14 12.50 -7.30
CA ARG A 113 -16.22 13.96 -7.27
C ARG A 113 -15.10 14.68 -8.00
N LEU A 114 -14.00 14.00 -8.35
CA LEU A 114 -12.93 14.55 -9.20
C LEU A 114 -13.10 14.08 -10.64
N SER A 115 -12.72 14.92 -11.60
CA SER A 115 -12.86 14.59 -13.03
C SER A 115 -11.95 13.45 -13.49
N LEU A 116 -10.74 13.36 -12.92
CA LEU A 116 -9.76 12.33 -13.26
C LEU A 116 -8.84 12.04 -12.07
N VAL A 117 -8.52 10.76 -11.87
CA VAL A 117 -7.62 10.28 -10.83
C VAL A 117 -6.58 9.35 -11.43
N SER A 118 -5.30 9.68 -11.26
CA SER A 118 -4.15 8.93 -11.80
C SER A 118 -3.16 8.54 -10.71
N ASP A 119 -2.48 7.41 -10.89
CA ASP A 119 -1.52 6.83 -9.93
C ASP A 119 -0.23 6.31 -10.60
N SER A 120 -0.16 6.33 -11.93
CA SER A 120 0.96 5.76 -12.71
C SER A 120 1.40 6.60 -13.90
N ASN A 121 0.64 7.62 -14.31
CA ASN A 121 0.94 8.40 -15.51
C ASN A 121 1.46 9.81 -15.16
N PRO A 122 2.78 10.05 -15.22
CA PRO A 122 3.37 11.35 -14.92
C PRO A 122 3.12 12.41 -16.01
N ASN A 123 2.66 12.01 -17.19
CA ASN A 123 2.55 12.90 -18.37
C ASN A 123 1.17 13.55 -18.52
N LEU A 124 0.23 13.27 -17.62
CA LEU A 124 -1.06 13.94 -17.59
C LEU A 124 -0.93 15.30 -16.89
N THR A 125 -1.69 16.29 -17.34
CA THR A 125 -1.85 17.56 -16.61
C THR A 125 -2.54 17.28 -15.28
N ARG A 126 -1.92 17.73 -14.19
CA ARG A 126 -2.32 17.45 -12.80
C ARG A 126 -2.60 18.77 -12.09
N ASP A 127 -3.87 19.05 -11.83
CA ASP A 127 -4.26 20.24 -11.05
C ASP A 127 -3.85 20.09 -9.59
N LEU A 128 -4.00 18.86 -9.08
CA LEU A 128 -3.67 18.48 -7.72
C LEU A 128 -2.71 17.29 -7.70
N GLU A 129 -1.80 17.30 -6.73
CA GLU A 129 -0.94 16.18 -6.41
C GLU A 129 -1.02 15.84 -4.92
N LEU A 130 -1.37 14.59 -4.63
CA LEU A 130 -1.37 13.99 -3.31
C LEU A 130 -0.10 13.13 -3.17
N SER A 131 0.75 13.52 -2.23
CA SER A 131 1.99 12.82 -1.86
C SER A 131 2.04 12.67 -0.33
N GLY A 132 3.11 12.10 0.22
CA GLY A 132 3.27 12.00 1.67
C GLY A 132 4.14 10.86 2.14
N ASP A 133 4.13 10.65 3.46
CA ASP A 133 4.92 9.64 4.16
C ASP A 133 4.01 8.60 4.84
N LEU A 134 4.27 7.31 4.58
CA LEU A 134 3.64 6.18 5.25
C LEU A 134 4.46 5.79 6.50
N ASP A 135 4.13 6.43 7.60
CA ASP A 135 4.82 6.28 8.89
C ASP A 135 4.51 4.95 9.59
N ALA A 136 3.29 4.45 9.45
CA ALA A 136 2.86 3.20 10.08
C ALA A 136 2.03 2.36 9.11
N PHE A 137 2.43 1.10 8.98
CA PHE A 137 1.65 0.05 8.32
C PHE A 137 2.06 -1.29 8.93
N HIS A 138 1.55 -1.53 10.14
CA HIS A 138 1.94 -2.67 10.96
C HIS A 138 0.82 -3.10 11.88
N VAL A 139 0.99 -4.27 12.46
CA VAL A 139 0.16 -4.76 13.55
C VAL A 139 0.87 -4.51 14.87
N GLU A 140 0.16 -4.11 15.91
CA GLU A 140 0.70 -4.00 17.27
C GLU A 140 -0.25 -4.58 18.30
N HIS A 141 0.27 -4.90 19.48
CA HIS A 141 -0.53 -5.38 20.60
C HIS A 141 -0.75 -4.22 21.57
N SER A 142 -1.97 -3.69 21.59
CA SER A 142 -2.39 -2.57 22.44
C SER A 142 -3.50 -3.02 23.38
N ALA A 143 -3.31 -2.84 24.69
CA ALA A 143 -4.30 -3.15 25.74
C ALA A 143 -4.91 -4.56 25.64
N GLY A 144 -4.09 -5.57 25.32
CA GLY A 144 -4.53 -6.97 25.19
C GLY A 144 -5.20 -7.33 23.86
N THR A 145 -5.31 -6.37 22.93
CA THR A 145 -5.89 -6.56 21.60
C THR A 145 -4.85 -6.35 20.52
N THR A 146 -4.93 -7.16 19.46
CA THR A 146 -4.13 -6.97 18.24
C THR A 146 -4.80 -5.89 17.38
N VAL A 147 -4.04 -4.87 16.98
CA VAL A 147 -4.54 -3.69 16.25
C VAL A 147 -3.71 -3.50 14.98
N ALA A 148 -4.38 -3.34 13.84
CA ALA A 148 -3.76 -2.88 12.61
C ALA A 148 -3.70 -1.35 12.62
N VAL A 149 -2.52 -0.79 12.38
CA VAL A 149 -2.28 0.66 12.38
C VAL A 149 -1.86 1.10 10.98
N VAL A 150 -2.56 2.09 10.46
CA VAL A 150 -2.23 2.78 9.21
C VAL A 150 -2.09 4.26 9.54
N ARG A 151 -0.89 4.82 9.37
CA ARG A 151 -0.65 6.26 9.56
C ARG A 151 0.05 6.83 8.34
N PHE A 152 -0.55 7.87 7.78
CA PHE A 152 -0.07 8.55 6.59
C PHE A 152 -0.05 10.06 6.81
N TYR A 153 1.11 10.69 6.61
CA TYR A 153 1.24 12.13 6.58
C TYR A 153 1.10 12.61 5.14
N ALA A 154 -0.04 13.19 4.80
CA ALA A 154 -0.34 13.60 3.43
C ALA A 154 0.06 15.05 3.16
N VAL A 155 0.52 15.32 1.95
CA VAL A 155 0.76 16.65 1.40
C VAL A 155 -0.05 16.80 0.11
N LEU A 156 -0.87 17.85 0.04
CA LEU A 156 -1.63 18.21 -1.15
C LEU A 156 -1.01 19.47 -1.76
N ALA A 157 -0.62 19.37 -3.02
CA ALA A 157 0.02 20.45 -3.76
C ALA A 157 -0.73 20.77 -5.07
N GLN A 158 -0.45 21.96 -5.59
CA GLN A 158 -0.82 22.42 -6.92
C GLN A 158 0.46 22.54 -7.77
N PRO A 159 0.85 21.50 -8.51
CA PRO A 159 2.14 21.44 -9.21
C PRO A 159 2.34 22.58 -10.21
N ALA A 160 1.28 22.94 -10.95
CA ALA A 160 1.32 24.02 -11.94
C ALA A 160 1.70 25.40 -11.35
N ARG A 161 1.50 25.60 -10.03
CA ARG A 161 1.87 26.82 -9.31
C ARG A 161 3.02 26.62 -8.33
N ASN A 162 3.64 25.42 -8.31
CA ASN A 162 4.66 25.03 -7.34
C ASN A 162 4.28 25.37 -5.89
N ARG A 163 3.03 25.07 -5.51
CA ARG A 163 2.46 25.51 -4.23
C ARG A 163 1.92 24.32 -3.44
N ILE A 164 2.30 24.23 -2.16
CA ILE A 164 1.63 23.36 -1.20
C ILE A 164 0.31 24.02 -0.79
N LEU A 165 -0.79 23.30 -0.92
CA LEU A 165 -2.11 23.74 -0.50
C LEU A 165 -2.32 23.45 0.99
N ALA A 166 -1.96 22.24 1.42
CA ALA A 166 -2.04 21.84 2.82
C ALA A 166 -1.23 20.55 3.08
N ALA A 167 -0.92 20.30 4.35
CA ALA A 167 -0.33 19.05 4.82
C ALA A 167 -1.01 18.62 6.13
N ARG A 168 -1.28 17.32 6.29
CA ARG A 168 -2.02 16.78 7.44
C ARG A 168 -1.72 15.29 7.67
N GLY A 169 -1.61 14.90 8.94
CA GLY A 169 -1.54 13.49 9.35
C GLY A 169 -2.92 12.84 9.47
N PHE A 170 -3.01 11.60 9.01
CA PHE A 170 -4.18 10.72 9.10
C PHE A 170 -3.76 9.40 9.74
N GLU A 171 -4.50 8.92 10.74
CA GLU A 171 -4.23 7.66 11.41
C GLU A 171 -5.51 6.88 11.60
N SER A 172 -5.48 5.58 11.29
CA SER A 172 -6.51 4.62 11.64
C SER A 172 -5.92 3.48 12.47
N ARG A 173 -6.68 3.05 13.47
CA ARG A 173 -6.34 1.97 14.39
C ARG A 173 -7.50 0.98 14.44
N GLN A 174 -7.36 -0.14 13.76
CA GLN A 174 -8.44 -1.11 13.58
C GLN A 174 -8.17 -2.37 14.42
N PRO A 175 -9.06 -2.74 15.36
CA PRO A 175 -8.91 -3.99 16.08
C PRO A 175 -9.03 -5.18 15.12
N VAL A 176 -8.16 -6.16 15.29
CA VAL A 176 -8.22 -7.44 14.57
C VAL A 176 -9.24 -8.32 15.28
N ASN A 177 -10.40 -8.50 14.66
CA ASN A 177 -11.50 -9.27 15.23
C ASN A 177 -11.42 -10.72 14.76
N GLY A 178 -10.99 -11.63 15.63
CA GLY A 178 -10.88 -13.05 15.31
C GLY A 178 -9.43 -13.52 15.24
N LYS A 179 -9.19 -14.61 14.50
CA LYS A 179 -7.89 -15.30 14.50
C LYS A 179 -7.37 -15.47 13.07
N GLY A 180 -6.05 -15.37 12.95
CA GLY A 180 -5.34 -15.66 11.71
C GLY A 180 -5.17 -14.45 10.79
N MET A 181 -4.46 -14.68 9.70
CA MET A 181 -4.08 -13.63 8.76
C MET A 181 -5.26 -12.98 8.00
N PRO A 182 -6.34 -13.70 7.63
CA PRO A 182 -7.49 -13.07 6.97
C PRO A 182 -8.10 -11.92 7.78
N GLU A 183 -8.19 -12.04 9.11
CA GLU A 183 -8.71 -10.98 9.97
C GLU A 183 -7.76 -9.79 10.08
N VAL A 184 -6.44 -10.05 10.06
CA VAL A 184 -5.42 -8.98 9.99
C VAL A 184 -5.57 -8.19 8.69
N VAL A 185 -5.71 -8.89 7.56
CA VAL A 185 -5.91 -8.27 6.24
C VAL A 185 -7.22 -7.48 6.18
N ALA A 186 -8.29 -8.00 6.76
CA ALA A 186 -9.57 -7.29 6.87
C ALA A 186 -9.44 -6.01 7.71
N ALA A 187 -8.70 -6.04 8.82
CA ALA A 187 -8.45 -4.86 9.65
C ALA A 187 -7.63 -3.79 8.90
N PHE A 188 -6.59 -4.19 8.16
CA PHE A 188 -5.86 -3.25 7.30
C PHE A 188 -6.73 -2.66 6.19
N GLY A 189 -7.60 -3.46 5.56
CA GLY A 189 -8.55 -2.96 4.57
C GLY A 189 -9.47 -1.87 5.14
N LYS A 190 -10.06 -2.13 6.32
CA LYS A 190 -10.88 -1.13 7.03
C LYS A 190 -10.08 0.13 7.37
N GLY A 191 -8.83 -0.02 7.81
CA GLY A 191 -8.00 1.11 8.20
C GLY A 191 -7.57 1.97 7.02
N ALA A 192 -7.22 1.33 5.90
CA ALA A 192 -6.92 2.03 4.66
C ALA A 192 -8.14 2.78 4.10
N ASP A 193 -9.35 2.21 4.21
CA ASP A 193 -10.59 2.88 3.80
C ASP A 193 -10.98 4.03 4.74
N GLU A 194 -10.71 3.93 6.04
CA GLU A 194 -10.92 5.04 6.98
C GLU A 194 -10.00 6.22 6.66
N VAL A 195 -8.69 5.97 6.54
CA VAL A 195 -7.71 6.98 6.10
C VAL A 195 -8.10 7.55 4.73
N GLY A 196 -8.51 6.70 3.79
CA GLY A 196 -8.93 7.12 2.46
C GLY A 196 -10.14 8.05 2.48
N ARG A 197 -11.16 7.77 3.29
CA ARG A 197 -12.35 8.61 3.41
C ARG A 197 -12.01 10.00 3.94
N GLU A 198 -11.14 10.09 4.95
CA GLU A 198 -10.70 11.36 5.51
C GLU A 198 -9.89 12.18 4.49
N ILE A 199 -8.94 11.54 3.80
CA ILE A 199 -8.12 12.18 2.76
C ILE A 199 -8.99 12.67 1.60
N ILE A 200 -9.99 11.88 1.18
CA ILE A 200 -10.93 12.29 0.12
C ILE A 200 -11.68 13.55 0.55
N GLY A 201 -12.31 13.55 1.73
CA GLY A 201 -13.05 14.70 2.23
C GLY A 201 -12.18 15.96 2.32
N TRP A 202 -10.97 15.80 2.83
CA TRP A 202 -9.98 16.87 2.93
C TRP A 202 -9.52 17.40 1.57
N THR A 203 -9.27 16.51 0.60
CA THR A 203 -8.85 16.90 -0.76
C THR A 203 -9.96 17.66 -1.49
N ILE A 204 -11.21 17.22 -1.37
CA ILE A 204 -12.36 17.89 -1.97
C ILE A 204 -12.58 19.28 -1.34
N GLN A 205 -12.39 19.42 -0.03
CA GLN A 205 -12.47 20.72 0.65
C GLN A 205 -11.48 21.72 0.04
N HIS A 206 -10.21 21.33 -0.11
CA HIS A 206 -9.19 22.19 -0.71
C HIS A 206 -9.42 22.44 -2.21
N GLY A 207 -9.91 21.45 -2.96
CA GLY A 207 -10.31 21.59 -4.35
C GLY A 207 -11.40 22.63 -4.57
N ASN A 208 -12.44 22.62 -3.72
CA ASN A 208 -13.51 23.63 -3.73
C ASN A 208 -12.98 25.05 -3.46
N SER A 209 -12.12 25.21 -2.44
CA SER A 209 -11.51 26.52 -2.13
C SER A 209 -10.65 27.04 -3.28
N MET A 210 -9.95 26.16 -3.99
CA MET A 210 -9.15 26.51 -5.16
C MET A 210 -10.01 26.99 -6.33
N GLN A 211 -11.17 26.36 -6.57
CA GLN A 211 -12.11 26.78 -7.62
C GLN A 211 -12.77 28.13 -7.29
N ALA A 212 -13.16 28.34 -6.02
CA ALA A 212 -13.72 29.61 -5.58
C ALA A 212 -12.74 30.78 -5.81
N GLY A 213 -11.48 30.62 -5.40
CA GLY A 213 -10.45 31.64 -5.61
C GLY A 213 -9.99 31.81 -7.06
N GLY A 214 -10.24 30.84 -7.94
CA GLY A 214 -10.00 30.95 -9.38
C GLY A 214 -11.09 31.74 -10.12
N ASN A 215 -12.34 31.64 -9.65
CA ASN A 215 -13.47 32.36 -10.22
C ASN A 215 -13.54 33.85 -9.82
N GLU A 216 -12.77 34.29 -8.82
CA GLU A 216 -12.79 35.67 -8.30
C GLU A 216 -11.76 36.63 -8.94
N MET A 217 -11.00 36.22 -9.97
CA MET A 217 -10.13 37.17 -10.70
C MET A 217 -10.99 38.13 -11.54
N PRO A 218 -10.93 39.46 -11.30
CA PRO A 218 -11.79 40.40 -11.99
C PRO A 218 -11.37 40.49 -13.46
N ALA A 219 -12.37 40.51 -14.35
CA ALA A 219 -12.24 41.11 -15.66
C ALA A 219 -11.81 42.59 -15.49
N SER A 220 -10.51 42.85 -15.42
CA SER A 220 -9.98 44.19 -15.30
C SER A 220 -10.10 44.93 -16.64
N ALA A 221 -10.85 46.03 -16.59
CA ALA A 221 -10.63 47.28 -17.31
C ALA A 221 -10.64 47.26 -18.85
N GLY A 222 -11.61 47.99 -19.43
CA GLY A 222 -11.54 48.33 -20.86
C GLY A 222 -12.66 49.18 -21.44
N ARG A 223 -12.78 50.46 -20.98
CA ARG A 223 -13.07 51.70 -21.74
C ARG A 223 -13.99 52.66 -20.99
N THR A 224 -13.41 53.62 -20.28
CA THR A 224 -14.00 54.96 -20.15
C THR A 224 -13.41 55.82 -21.26
N ASN A 225 -14.23 56.20 -22.23
CA ASN A 225 -13.86 57.20 -23.24
C ASN A 225 -13.63 58.56 -22.55
N PRO A 226 -12.69 59.38 -23.02
CA PRO A 226 -12.57 60.77 -22.57
C PRO A 226 -13.79 61.58 -23.08
N PRO A 227 -14.21 62.64 -22.37
CA PRO A 227 -15.35 63.44 -22.78
C PRO A 227 -15.02 64.23 -24.05
N GLU A 228 -15.92 64.16 -25.03
CA GLU A 228 -15.94 65.03 -26.21
C GLU A 228 -16.12 66.48 -25.77
N GLU A 229 -15.13 67.31 -26.06
CA GLU A 229 -15.22 68.76 -25.99
C GLU A 229 -15.95 69.25 -27.26
N LYS A 230 -17.15 69.82 -27.09
CA LYS A 230 -17.93 70.45 -28.17
C LYS A 230 -17.54 71.92 -28.32
N PRO A 231 -17.60 72.49 -29.54
CA PRO A 231 -17.09 73.83 -29.85
C PRO A 231 -17.93 74.97 -29.29
#